data_AF-A0A1G1NNY8-F1
#
_entry.id   AF-A0A1G1NNY8-F1
#
_cell.length_a   1.000
_cell.length_b   1.000
_cell.length_c   1.000
_cell.angle_alpha   90.00
_cell.angle_beta   90.00
_cell.angle_gamma   90.00
#
_symmetry.space_group_name_H-M   'P 1'
#
loop_
_entity.id
_entity.type
_entity.pdbx_description
1 polymer ?
#
loop_
_entity_poly.entity_id
_entity_poly.type
_entity_poly.pdbx_seq_one_letter_code
_entity_poly.pdbx_strand_id
1 'polypeptide(L)' 'MKKLLIALLAVLVMATAACAEAVFATKNGKKYHKPECVFIKDRETSKIDDKDAIAKGLKPCGKCMTAGEKLSKKEK' A
#
# COMPACT_ATOMS: atom_id res chain seq x y z
N MET A 1 -29.92 5.02 -31.85
CA MET A 1 -28.68 4.21 -31.97
C MET A 1 -27.44 4.92 -31.42
N LYS A 2 -27.09 6.15 -31.83
CA LYS A 2 -25.91 6.88 -31.29
C LYS A 2 -25.97 7.19 -29.78
N LYS A 3 -27.17 7.40 -29.23
CA LYS A 3 -27.40 7.67 -27.79
C LYS A 3 -27.12 6.44 -26.89
N LEU A 4 -27.24 5.22 -27.42
CA LEU A 4 -26.90 3.98 -26.72
C LEU A 4 -25.38 3.76 -26.64
N LEU A 5 -24.65 4.13 -27.69
CA LEU A 5 -23.19 4.02 -27.73
C LEU A 5 -22.51 5.01 -26.76
N ILE A 6 -23.08 6.20 -26.59
CA ILE A 6 -22.58 7.21 -25.63
C ILE A 6 -22.83 6.77 -24.18
N ALA A 7 -23.96 6.12 -23.90
CA ALA A 7 -24.26 5.57 -22.57
C ALA A 7 -23.35 4.38 -22.21
N LEU A 8 -22.97 3.55 -23.19
CA LEU A 8 -22.03 2.44 -23.00
C LEU A 8 -20.59 2.89 -22.76
N LEU A 9 -20.16 3.98 -23.37
CA LEU A 9 -18.84 4.58 -23.14
C LEU A 9 -18.69 5.19 -21.74
N ALA A 10 -19.77 5.70 -21.14
CA ALA A 10 -19.74 6.28 -19.80
C ALA A 10 -19.56 5.24 -18.68
N VAL A 11 -19.96 3.98 -18.91
CA VAL A 11 -19.87 2.89 -17.91
C VAL A 11 -18.46 2.28 -17.84
N LEU A 12 -17.65 2.39 -18.90
CA LEU A 12 -16.33 1.75 -18.97
C LEU A 12 -15.21 2.44 -18.19
N VAL A 13 -15.44 3.64 -17.65
CA VAL A 13 -14.37 4.46 -17.05
C VAL A 13 -14.14 4.15 -15.55
N MET A 14 -14.97 3.32 -14.92
CA MET A 14 -15.02 3.25 -13.44
C MET A 14 -14.13 2.18 -12.78
N ALA A 15 -13.33 1.44 -13.54
CA ALA A 15 -12.50 0.34 -13.03
C ALA A 15 -11.02 0.74 -12.89
N THR A 16 -10.71 1.73 -12.04
CA THR A 16 -9.32 1.93 -11.61
C THR A 16 -9.05 1.05 -10.39
N ALA A 17 -8.40 -0.09 -10.60
CA ALA A 17 -7.92 -0.95 -9.53
C ALA A 17 -6.88 -0.19 -8.67
N ALA A 18 -7.22 0.07 -7.41
CA ALA A 18 -6.27 0.58 -6.44
C ALA A 18 -5.32 -0.55 -6.05
N CYS A 19 -4.16 -0.62 -6.70
CA CYS A 19 -3.06 -1.48 -6.29
C CYS A 19 -2.49 -0.92 -4.98
N ALA A 20 -2.98 -1.42 -3.84
CA ALA A 20 -2.35 -1.15 -2.56
C ALA A 20 -1.02 -1.92 -2.48
N GLU A 21 0.05 -1.23 -2.08
CA GLU A 21 1.36 -1.85 -1.98
C GLU A 21 1.45 -2.62 -0.67
N ALA A 22 1.63 -3.94 -0.78
CA ALA A 22 1.67 -4.79 0.39
C ALA A 22 3.04 -4.71 1.08
N VAL A 23 3.02 -4.38 2.37
CA VAL A 23 4.20 -4.30 3.24
C VAL A 23 4.15 -5.42 4.30
N PHE A 24 5.23 -5.54 5.07
CA PHE A 24 5.40 -6.59 6.08
C PHE A 24 5.56 -5.97 7.46
N ALA A 25 4.83 -6.48 8.43
CA ALA A 25 4.96 -6.11 9.85
C ALA A 25 5.37 -7.34 10.66
N THR A 26 6.32 -7.17 11.59
CA THR A 26 6.68 -8.23 12.55
C THR A 26 5.69 -8.25 13.71
N LYS A 27 5.37 -9.43 14.29
CA LYS A 27 4.40 -9.57 15.41
C LYS A 27 4.56 -8.54 16.54
N ASN A 28 5.79 -8.28 16.97
CA ASN A 28 6.09 -7.39 18.11
C ASN A 28 6.67 -6.03 17.69
N GLY A 29 6.79 -5.76 16.38
CA GLY A 29 7.45 -4.56 15.89
C GLY A 29 6.49 -3.40 15.72
N LYS A 30 6.93 -2.20 16.08
CA LYS A 30 6.19 -0.95 15.83
C LYS A 30 6.43 -0.39 14.43
N LYS A 31 7.04 -1.18 13.54
CA LYS A 31 7.49 -0.74 12.22
C LYS A 31 7.00 -1.68 11.12
N TYR A 32 6.74 -1.12 9.95
CA TYR A 32 6.48 -1.88 8.74
C TYR A 32 7.68 -1.80 7.79
N HIS A 33 7.82 -2.84 6.97
CA HIS A 33 9.03 -3.19 6.23
C HIS A 33 8.68 -3.64 4.80
N LYS A 34 9.62 -3.48 3.86
CA LYS A 34 9.57 -4.14 2.56
C LYS A 34 9.91 -5.64 2.67
N PRO A 35 9.44 -6.49 1.74
CA PRO A 35 9.81 -7.91 1.69
C PRO A 35 11.33 -8.13 1.67
N GLU A 36 12.09 -7.25 1.01
CA GLU A 36 13.55 -7.34 0.87
C GLU A 36 14.33 -6.84 2.10
N CYS A 37 13.65 -6.49 3.20
CA CYS A 37 14.32 -5.92 4.37
C CYS A 37 15.11 -6.97 5.15
N VAL A 38 16.43 -6.78 5.25
CA VAL A 38 17.36 -7.65 5.99
C VAL A 38 16.99 -7.86 7.47
N PHE A 39 16.28 -6.91 8.09
CA PHE A 39 15.90 -6.99 9.51
C PHE A 39 14.74 -7.94 9.79
N ILE A 40 13.96 -8.31 8.76
CA ILE A 40 12.81 -9.21 8.91
C ILE A 40 13.05 -10.58 8.30
N LYS A 41 14.21 -10.80 7.64
CA LYS A 41 14.50 -12.02 6.89
C LYS A 41 14.43 -13.30 7.74
N ASP A 42 14.74 -13.19 9.04
CA ASP A 42 14.71 -14.30 10.01
C ASP A 42 13.61 -14.12 11.06
N ARG A 43 12.57 -13.33 10.76
CA ARG A 43 11.50 -13.02 11.72
C ARG A 43 10.14 -13.41 11.16
N GLU A 44 9.24 -13.81 12.06
CA GLU A 44 7.84 -13.95 11.71
C GLU A 44 7.25 -12.59 11.32
N THR A 45 6.82 -12.49 10.07
CA THR A 45 6.16 -11.30 9.52
C THR A 45 4.80 -11.62 8.95
N SER A 46 3.88 -10.68 9.10
CA SER A 46 2.56 -10.69 8.48
C SER A 46 2.52 -9.66 7.37
N LYS A 47 1.97 -10.06 6.23
CA LYS A 47 1.70 -9.17 5.10
C LYS A 47 0.50 -8.29 5.44
N ILE A 48 0.63 -6.99 5.24
CA ILE A 48 -0.37 -5.99 5.56
C ILE A 48 -0.31 -4.87 4.52
N ASP A 49 -1.44 -4.27 4.17
CA ASP A 49 -1.45 -3.09 3.31
C ASP A 49 -0.72 -1.92 3.96
N ASP A 50 0.01 -1.16 3.15
CA ASP A 50 0.70 0.05 3.59
C ASP A 50 -0.24 1.02 4.33
N LYS A 51 -1.49 1.16 3.87
CA LYS A 51 -2.51 2.03 4.48
C LYS A 51 -2.94 1.51 5.83
N ASP A 52 -3.16 0.20 5.92
CA ASP A 52 -3.60 -0.46 7.14
C ASP A 52 -2.50 -0.46 8.20
N ALA A 53 -1.22 -0.60 7.78
CA ALA A 53 -0.07 -0.45 8.66
C ALA A 53 -0.01 0.94 9.31
N ILE A 54 -0.29 1.99 8.54
CA ILE A 54 -0.29 3.37 9.04
C ILE A 54 -1.52 3.65 9.89
N ALA A 55 -2.70 3.12 9.52
CA ALA A 55 -3.90 3.19 10.34
C ALA A 55 -3.70 2.51 11.71
N LYS A 56 -2.91 1.43 11.76
CA LYS A 56 -2.47 0.77 13.00
C LYS A 56 -1.36 1.49 13.76
N GLY A 57 -0.90 2.65 13.28
CA GLY A 57 0.14 3.45 13.91
C GLY A 57 1.57 2.89 13.76
N LEU A 58 1.79 1.96 12.82
CA LEU A 58 3.13 1.46 12.52
C LEU A 58 3.95 2.52 11.78
N LYS A 59 5.23 2.60 12.12
CA LYS A 59 6.17 3.55 11.50
C LYS A 59 6.94 2.90 10.35
N PRO A 60 7.28 3.62 9.29
CA PRO A 60 8.15 3.08 8.25
C PRO A 60 9.52 2.72 8.82
N CYS A 61 10.06 1.58 8.42
CA CYS A 61 11.44 1.23 8.75
C CYS A 61 12.42 2.14 7.99
N GLY A 62 13.20 2.93 8.72
CA GLY A 62 14.16 3.87 8.12
C GLY A 62 15.29 3.23 7.28
N LYS A 63 15.45 1.90 7.30
CA LYS A 63 16.43 1.17 6.49
C LYS A 63 15.88 0.72 5.14
N CYS A 64 14.64 0.22 5.09
CA CYS A 64 14.05 -0.33 3.85
C CYS A 64 12.97 0.57 3.23
N MET A 65 12.46 1.57 3.94
CA MET A 65 11.58 2.60 3.39
C MET A 65 12.41 3.83 3.01
N THR A 66 12.49 4.11 1.72
CA THR A 66 13.20 5.29 1.21
C THR A 66 12.38 6.57 1.45
N ALA A 67 13.01 7.75 1.36
CA ALA A 67 12.34 9.02 1.67
C ALA A 67 11.09 9.29 0.81
N GLY A 68 11.02 8.79 -0.42
CA GLY A 68 9.88 8.96 -1.33
C GLY A 68 8.59 8.28 -0.84
N GLU A 69 8.72 7.14 -0.15
CA GLU A 69 7.57 6.36 0.35
C GLU A 69 7.01 6.91 1.66
N LYS A 70 7.81 7.71 2.38
CA LYS A 70 7.40 8.39 3.62
C LYS A 70 6.48 9.59 3.35
N LEU A 71 6.47 10.11 2.13
CA LEU A 71 5.77 11.34 1.74
C LEU A 71 4.43 11.09 1.04
N SER A 72 4.20 9.91 0.45
CA SER A 72 2.99 9.61 -0.34
C SER A 72 1.68 9.48 0.45
N LYS A 73 1.66 9.88 1.73
CA LYS A 73 0.48 9.74 2.60
C LYS A 73 0.02 11.00 3.33
N LYS A 74 0.60 12.16 3.02
CA LYS A 74 0.12 13.44 3.55
C LYS A 74 -0.93 14.13 2.66
N GLU A 75 -1.33 13.51 1.55
CA GLU A 75 -2.30 14.09 0.62
C GLU A 75 -3.50 13.13 0.43
N LYS A 76 -4.48 13.22 1.33
CA LYS A 76 -5.86 13.59 0.98
C LYS A 76 -6.69 13.82 2.25
#